data_AF-A0A2G9NJD4-F1
#
_entry.id   AF-A0A2G9NJD4-F1
#
_cell.length_a   1.000
_cell.length_b   1.000
_cell.length_c   1.000
_cell.angle_alpha   90.00
_cell.angle_beta   90.00
_cell.angle_gamma   90.00
#
_symmetry.space_group_name_H-M   'P 1'
#
loop_
_entity.id
_entity.type
_entity.pdbx_description
1 polymer ?
#
loop_
_entity_poly.entity_id
_entity_poly.type
_entity_poly.pdbx_seq_one_letter_code
_entity_poly.pdbx_strand_id
1 'polypeptide(L)'
;MEEPVEKPKEKRGRESLVDTLGLVSYSLVVGAGMDYSAGLRGFGILASRAYGTAINFPTGAPYGKWRNFVYKKGKTTDKSSRFRKGVTELVAFNTFQVPLYATVIAVGSLASNLASNGELKVDMENVLSGAKHLAMVSPLIGPTLGWYTEGLRKLFGLKSAPRKARESLESTLQN
;
A
#
# COMPACT_ATOMS: atom_id res chain seq x y z
N MET A 1 6.20 7.44 35.69
CA MET A 1 6.92 7.67 34.43
C MET A 1 5.93 8.31 33.48
N GLU A 2 5.97 9.63 33.36
CA GLU A 2 5.12 10.36 32.41
C GLU A 2 5.65 10.09 31.00
N GLU A 3 4.81 9.51 30.13
CA GLU A 3 5.16 9.39 28.72
C GLU A 3 5.33 10.80 28.13
N PRO A 4 6.42 11.08 27.40
CA PRO A 4 6.61 12.39 26.78
C PRO A 4 5.46 12.67 25.81
N VAL A 5 4.79 13.80 26.01
CA VAL A 5 3.66 14.24 25.19
C VAL A 5 4.17 14.65 23.80
N GLU A 6 4.25 13.67 22.89
CA GLU A 6 4.71 13.86 21.51
C GLU A 6 3.75 14.77 20.73
N LYS A 7 4.30 15.77 20.03
CA LYS A 7 3.51 16.83 19.38
C LYS A 7 2.70 16.29 18.19
N PRO A 8 1.51 16.85 17.86
CA PRO A 8 0.67 16.33 16.77
C PRO A 8 1.34 16.25 15.38
N LYS A 9 2.24 17.19 15.06
CA LYS A 9 3.03 17.16 13.80
C LYS A 9 4.04 16.02 13.79
N GLU A 10 4.68 15.76 14.92
CA GLU A 10 5.67 14.70 15.11
C GLU A 10 5.02 13.32 14.99
N LYS A 11 3.84 13.13 15.60
CA LYS A 11 3.01 11.94 15.42
C LYS A 11 2.64 11.68 13.96
N ARG A 12 2.30 12.73 13.19
CA ARG A 12 1.98 12.60 11.75
C ARG A 12 3.20 12.23 10.90
N GLY A 13 4.37 12.79 11.21
CA GLY A 13 5.63 12.45 10.53
C GLY A 13 6.05 11.01 10.80
N ARG A 14 6.01 10.60 12.08
CA ARG A 14 6.29 9.22 12.51
C ARG A 14 5.35 8.20 11.87
N GLU A 15 4.05 8.47 11.82
CA GLU A 15 3.10 7.59 11.13
C GLU A 15 3.41 7.45 9.65
N SER A 16 3.70 8.56 8.96
CA SER A 16 4.06 8.54 7.55
C SER A 16 5.31 7.70 7.29
N LEU A 17 6.33 7.82 8.15
CA LEU A 17 7.53 7.01 8.09
C LEU A 17 7.23 5.53 8.31
N VAL A 18 6.45 5.18 9.34
CA VAL A 18 6.09 3.78 9.63
C VAL A 18 5.25 3.16 8.51
N ASP A 19 4.37 3.94 7.88
CA ASP A 19 3.59 3.47 6.73
C ASP A 19 4.46 3.20 5.51
N THR A 20 5.42 4.10 5.22
CA THR A 20 6.41 3.88 4.16
C THR A 20 7.30 2.68 4.46
N LEU A 21 7.83 2.57 5.67
CA LEU A 21 8.62 1.41 6.09
C LEU A 21 7.83 0.12 5.95
N GLY A 22 6.56 0.12 6.35
CA GLY A 22 5.67 -1.03 6.24
C GLY A 22 5.45 -1.47 4.81
N LEU A 23 5.19 -0.54 3.89
CA LEU A 23 5.03 -0.88 2.47
C LEU A 23 6.34 -1.39 1.84
N VAL A 24 7.46 -0.72 2.10
CA VAL A 24 8.77 -1.07 1.53
C VAL A 24 9.22 -2.43 2.05
N SER A 25 9.27 -2.63 3.37
CA SER A 25 9.73 -3.89 3.98
C SER A 25 8.84 -5.08 3.60
N TYR A 26 7.52 -4.89 3.54
CA TYR A 26 6.61 -5.91 3.05
C TYR A 26 6.92 -6.30 1.60
N SER A 27 7.10 -5.31 0.72
CA SER A 27 7.42 -5.53 -0.70
C SER A 27 8.78 -6.23 -0.90
N LEU A 28 9.75 -5.93 -0.04
CA LEU A 28 11.06 -6.58 -0.08
C LEU A 28 10.96 -8.06 0.28
N VAL A 29 10.11 -8.45 1.24
CA VAL A 29 9.97 -9.84 1.67
C VAL A 29 8.99 -10.60 0.79
N VAL A 30 7.72 -10.19 0.79
CA VAL A 30 6.66 -10.90 0.07
C VAL A 30 6.84 -10.77 -1.43
N GLY A 31 7.20 -9.57 -1.89
CA GLY A 31 7.43 -9.34 -3.30
C GLY A 31 8.68 -10.03 -3.85
N ALA A 32 9.76 -10.21 -3.06
CA ALA A 32 10.88 -11.05 -3.49
C ALA A 32 10.47 -12.54 -3.57
N GLY A 33 9.63 -13.01 -2.65
CA GLY A 33 9.05 -14.35 -2.72
C GLY A 33 8.18 -14.55 -3.96
N MET A 34 7.39 -13.54 -4.34
CA MET A 34 6.62 -13.54 -5.59
C MET A 34 7.54 -13.54 -6.82
N ASP A 35 8.57 -12.70 -6.84
CA ASP A 35 9.54 -12.65 -7.94
C ASP A 35 10.23 -14.01 -8.11
N TYR A 36 10.64 -14.64 -7.01
CA TYR A 36 11.21 -15.98 -7.02
C TYR A 36 10.22 -17.03 -7.57
N SER A 37 8.95 -16.94 -7.16
CA SER A 37 7.89 -17.83 -7.66
C SER A 37 7.58 -17.61 -9.14
N ALA A 38 7.78 -16.39 -9.64
CA ALA A 38 7.69 -16.03 -11.05
C ALA A 38 8.94 -16.40 -11.87
N GLY A 39 9.94 -17.05 -11.25
CA GLY A 39 11.15 -17.53 -11.92
C GLY A 39 12.32 -16.56 -11.95
N LEU A 40 12.19 -15.35 -11.38
CA LEU A 40 13.34 -14.44 -11.25
C LEU A 40 14.36 -15.03 -10.27
N ARG A 41 15.65 -14.75 -10.51
CA ARG A 41 16.77 -15.24 -9.69
C ARG A 41 17.79 -14.13 -9.48
N GLY A 42 18.51 -14.18 -8.36
CA GLY A 42 19.67 -13.33 -8.06
C GLY A 42 19.44 -11.85 -8.40
N PHE A 43 20.20 -11.35 -9.37
CA PHE A 43 20.15 -9.94 -9.80
C PHE A 43 18.79 -9.51 -10.36
N GLY A 44 18.02 -10.41 -10.97
CA GLY A 44 16.68 -10.10 -11.46
C GLY A 44 15.72 -9.73 -10.33
N ILE A 45 15.77 -10.47 -9.21
CA ILE A 45 15.00 -10.13 -8.00
C ILE A 45 15.50 -8.79 -7.44
N LEU A 46 16.83 -8.61 -7.35
CA LEU A 46 17.41 -7.37 -6.83
C LEU A 46 16.96 -6.13 -7.64
N ALA A 47 17.01 -6.20 -8.97
CA ALA A 47 16.59 -5.12 -9.86
C ALA A 47 15.08 -4.83 -9.73
N SER A 48 14.25 -5.88 -9.72
CA SER A 48 12.80 -5.76 -9.50
C SER A 48 12.48 -5.11 -8.15
N ARG A 49 13.15 -5.53 -7.07
CA ARG A 49 12.96 -4.96 -5.73
C ARG A 49 13.51 -3.55 -5.59
N ALA A 50 14.60 -3.21 -6.27
CA ALA A 50 15.13 -1.85 -6.30
C ALA A 50 14.12 -0.91 -6.98
N TYR A 51 13.59 -1.30 -8.14
CA TYR A 51 12.55 -0.55 -8.84
C TYR A 51 11.28 -0.42 -8.01
N GLY A 52 10.78 -1.53 -7.46
CA GLY A 52 9.60 -1.54 -6.60
C GLY A 52 9.79 -0.66 -5.36
N THR A 53 10.97 -0.66 -4.75
CA THR A 53 11.31 0.21 -3.62
C THR A 53 11.29 1.69 -4.01
N ALA A 54 11.83 2.03 -5.18
CA ALA A 54 11.82 3.40 -5.69
C ALA A 54 10.40 3.96 -5.86
N ILE A 55 9.44 3.11 -6.24
CA ILE A 55 8.02 3.48 -6.33
C ILE A 55 7.33 3.47 -4.96
N ASN A 56 7.62 2.48 -4.11
CA ASN A 56 6.98 2.32 -2.80
C ASN A 56 7.37 3.41 -1.80
N PHE A 57 8.60 3.92 -1.88
CA PHE A 57 9.10 4.93 -0.95
C PHE A 57 8.26 6.22 -0.94
N PRO A 58 7.97 6.86 -2.10
CA PRO A 58 7.11 8.03 -2.14
C PRO A 58 5.62 7.71 -1.94
N THR A 59 5.18 6.48 -2.17
CA THR A 59 3.74 6.12 -2.17
C THR A 59 3.25 5.49 -0.87
N GLY A 60 4.15 5.05 0.02
CA GLY A 60 3.79 4.40 1.28
C GLY A 60 2.97 5.28 2.23
N ALA A 61 3.43 6.50 2.53
CA ALA A 61 2.67 7.43 3.35
C ALA A 61 1.32 7.86 2.73
N PRO A 62 1.24 8.22 1.42
CA PRO A 62 -0.03 8.41 0.74
C PRO A 62 -0.98 7.21 0.85
N TYR A 63 -0.48 5.98 0.65
CA TYR A 63 -1.26 4.77 0.79
C TYR A 63 -1.79 4.57 2.22
N GLY A 64 -0.96 4.81 3.24
CA GLY A 64 -1.36 4.75 4.64
C GLY A 64 -2.49 5.72 5.00
N LYS A 65 -2.45 6.94 4.44
CA LYS A 65 -3.53 7.93 4.56
C LYS A 65 -4.80 7.48 3.83
N TRP A 66 -4.66 6.98 2.61
CA TRP A 66 -5.79 6.44 1.83
C TRP A 66 -6.47 5.29 2.56
N ARG A 67 -5.69 4.35 3.10
CA ARG A 67 -6.20 3.24 3.91
C ARG A 67 -7.00 3.75 5.11
N ASN A 68 -6.47 4.72 5.87
CA ASN A 68 -7.18 5.34 6.99
C ASN A 68 -8.54 5.93 6.54
N PHE A 69 -8.57 6.60 5.38
CA PHE A 69 -9.79 7.15 4.79
C PHE A 69 -10.81 6.06 4.44
N VAL A 70 -10.39 4.98 3.77
CA VAL A 70 -11.28 3.86 3.38
C VAL A 70 -11.89 3.19 4.61
N TYR A 71 -11.11 2.94 5.67
CA TYR A 71 -11.62 2.42 6.93
C TYR A 71 -12.68 3.33 7.57
N LYS A 72 -12.40 4.64 7.61
CA LYS A 72 -13.35 5.64 8.12
C LYS A 72 -14.62 5.68 7.29
N LYS A 73 -14.51 5.74 5.95
CA LYS A 73 -15.65 5.81 5.03
C LYS A 73 -16.50 4.55 5.08
N GLY A 74 -15.87 3.37 5.16
CA GLY A 74 -16.54 2.07 5.30
C GLY A 74 -17.07 1.77 6.70
N LYS A 75 -16.87 2.68 7.68
CA LYS A 75 -17.18 2.49 9.10
C LYS A 75 -16.66 1.17 9.64
N THR A 76 -15.53 0.69 9.11
CA THR A 76 -14.91 -0.57 9.51
C THR A 76 -14.03 -0.28 10.72
N THR A 77 -14.34 -0.90 11.85
CA THR A 77 -13.69 -0.63 13.14
C THR A 77 -12.89 -1.83 13.64
N ASP A 78 -12.13 -1.64 14.71
CA ASP A 78 -11.47 -2.72 15.44
C ASP A 78 -12.45 -3.80 15.94
N LYS A 79 -13.70 -3.42 16.24
CA LYS A 79 -14.81 -4.32 16.59
C LYS A 79 -15.44 -5.08 15.40
N SER A 80 -15.11 -4.73 14.16
CA SER A 80 -15.65 -5.42 12.97
C SER A 80 -15.09 -6.84 12.82
N SER A 81 -15.79 -7.71 12.09
CA SER A 81 -15.31 -9.07 11.80
C SER A 81 -14.02 -9.05 10.97
N ARG A 82 -13.21 -10.12 11.07
CA ARG A 82 -11.98 -10.26 10.27
C ARG A 82 -12.26 -10.20 8.77
N PHE A 83 -13.36 -10.81 8.32
CA PHE A 83 -13.80 -10.76 6.94
C PHE A 83 -14.05 -9.31 6.47
N ARG A 84 -14.81 -8.52 7.24
CA ARG A 84 -15.10 -7.12 6.89
C ARG A 84 -13.82 -6.27 6.82
N LYS A 85 -12.86 -6.48 7.73
CA LYS A 85 -11.54 -5.82 7.66
C LYS A 85 -10.79 -6.24 6.40
N GLY A 86 -10.75 -7.54 6.08
CA GLY A 86 -10.13 -8.06 4.87
C GLY A 86 -10.72 -7.46 3.58
N VAL A 87 -12.05 -7.36 3.49
CA VAL A 87 -12.72 -6.68 2.36
C VAL A 87 -12.35 -5.19 2.32
N THR A 88 -12.30 -4.52 3.47
CA THR A 88 -11.90 -3.10 3.54
C THR A 88 -10.46 -2.89 3.08
N GLU A 89 -9.55 -3.80 3.46
CA GLU A 89 -8.16 -3.81 2.98
C GLU A 89 -8.09 -4.05 1.47
N LEU A 90 -8.86 -5.01 0.97
CA LEU A 90 -8.92 -5.31 -0.46
C LEU A 90 -9.40 -4.11 -1.27
N VAL A 91 -10.43 -3.41 -0.79
CA VAL A 91 -10.92 -2.17 -1.40
C VAL A 91 -9.85 -1.09 -1.34
N ALA A 92 -9.20 -0.86 -0.19
CA ALA A 92 -8.15 0.14 -0.05
C ALA A 92 -6.96 -0.14 -0.97
N PHE A 93 -6.55 -1.41 -1.07
CA PHE A 93 -5.50 -1.86 -1.97
C PHE A 93 -5.89 -1.64 -3.44
N ASN A 94 -7.01 -2.20 -3.90
CA ASN A 94 -7.39 -2.12 -5.31
C ASN A 94 -7.71 -0.70 -5.78
N THR A 95 -8.22 0.17 -4.92
CA THR A 95 -8.51 1.57 -5.29
C THR A 95 -7.28 2.48 -5.31
N PHE A 96 -6.12 2.00 -4.84
CA PHE A 96 -4.89 2.79 -4.79
C PHE A 96 -3.76 2.12 -5.59
N GLN A 97 -3.43 0.88 -5.25
CA GLN A 97 -2.28 0.16 -5.78
C GLN A 97 -2.49 -0.27 -7.24
N VAL A 98 -3.70 -0.70 -7.63
CA VAL A 98 -3.96 -1.10 -9.02
C VAL A 98 -3.87 0.09 -9.99
N PRO A 99 -4.52 1.24 -9.74
CA PRO A 99 -4.32 2.44 -10.56
C PRO A 99 -2.87 2.91 -10.59
N LEU A 100 -2.18 2.93 -9.44
CA LEU A 100 -0.77 3.29 -9.36
C LEU A 100 0.09 2.37 -10.25
N TYR A 101 -0.11 1.06 -10.14
CA TYR A 101 0.62 0.07 -10.94
C TYR A 101 0.33 0.22 -12.44
N ALA A 102 -0.93 0.46 -12.82
CA ALA A 102 -1.31 0.77 -14.19
C ALA A 102 -0.58 2.03 -14.71
N THR A 103 -0.49 3.09 -13.91
CA THR A 103 0.27 4.30 -14.26
C THR A 103 1.76 4.01 -14.44
N VAL A 104 2.35 3.20 -13.54
CA VAL A 104 3.76 2.80 -13.63
C VAL A 104 4.04 2.06 -14.95
N ILE A 105 3.18 1.11 -15.33
CA ILE A 105 3.30 0.41 -16.62
C ILE A 105 3.11 1.38 -17.80
N ALA A 106 2.11 2.27 -17.72
CA ALA A 106 1.83 3.21 -18.81
C ALA A 106 3.02 4.14 -19.07
N VAL A 107 3.62 4.69 -18.01
CA VAL A 107 4.81 5.54 -18.09
C VAL A 107 6.01 4.75 -18.58
N GLY A 108 6.21 3.53 -18.09
CA GLY A 108 7.30 2.65 -18.54
C GLY A 108 7.20 2.30 -20.02
N SER A 109 5.99 1.96 -20.49
CA SER A 109 5.71 1.69 -21.90
C SER A 109 5.95 2.92 -22.77
N LEU A 110 5.46 4.09 -22.35
CA LEU A 110 5.67 5.34 -23.06
C LEU A 110 7.15 5.68 -23.20
N ALA A 111 7.91 5.57 -22.11
CA ALA A 111 9.35 5.83 -22.11
C ALA A 111 10.11 4.84 -23.01
N SER A 112 9.74 3.56 -22.97
CA SER A 112 10.34 2.51 -23.81
C SER A 112 10.09 2.74 -25.29
N ASN A 113 8.86 3.10 -25.68
CA ASN A 113 8.52 3.39 -27.08
C ASN A 113 9.27 4.64 -27.55
N LEU A 114 9.22 5.73 -26.78
CA LEU A 114 9.95 6.95 -27.13
C LEU A 114 11.46 6.69 -27.33
N ALA A 115 12.08 5.85 -26.51
CA ALA A 115 13.50 5.51 -26.63
C ALA A 115 13.83 4.57 -27.80
N SER A 116 12.91 3.69 -28.20
CA SER A 116 13.17 2.66 -29.21
C SER A 116 12.78 3.06 -30.62
N ASN A 117 11.64 3.75 -30.78
CA ASN A 117 11.09 4.11 -32.09
C ASN A 117 10.62 5.57 -32.20
N GLY A 118 10.79 6.38 -31.15
CA GLY A 118 10.42 7.81 -31.15
C GLY A 118 8.92 8.08 -31.01
N GLU A 119 8.10 7.06 -30.71
CA GLU A 119 6.64 7.21 -30.64
C GLU A 119 6.16 7.56 -29.24
N LEU A 120 5.29 8.57 -29.14
CA LEU A 120 4.58 8.92 -27.90
C LEU A 120 3.30 8.07 -27.76
N LYS A 121 3.48 6.74 -27.63
CA LYS A 121 2.38 5.78 -27.56
C LYS A 121 2.46 4.94 -26.28
N VAL A 122 1.33 4.80 -25.60
CA VAL A 122 1.17 3.89 -24.46
C VAL A 122 0.62 2.56 -24.94
N ASP A 123 1.25 1.46 -24.53
CA ASP A 123 0.72 0.12 -24.73
C ASP A 123 -0.38 -0.19 -23.69
N MET A 124 -1.63 0.04 -24.10
CA MET A 124 -2.79 -0.17 -23.25
C MET A 124 -3.05 -1.66 -22.94
N GLU A 125 -2.58 -2.58 -23.79
CA GLU A 125 -2.73 -4.01 -23.56
C GLU A 125 -1.86 -4.45 -22.38
N ASN A 126 -0.61 -4.00 -22.35
CA ASN A 126 0.30 -4.24 -21.24
C ASN A 126 -0.21 -3.61 -19.93
N VAL A 127 -0.72 -2.37 -20.00
CA VAL A 127 -1.31 -1.68 -18.83
C VAL A 127 -2.50 -2.47 -18.27
N LEU A 128 -3.43 -2.88 -19.14
CA LEU A 128 -4.63 -3.61 -18.73
C LEU A 128 -4.29 -5.01 -18.18
N SER A 129 -3.40 -5.74 -18.85
CA SER A 129 -2.96 -7.07 -18.42
C SER A 129 -2.29 -7.02 -17.04
N GLY A 130 -1.38 -6.07 -16.83
CA GLY A 130 -0.72 -5.87 -15.54
C GLY A 130 -1.69 -5.48 -14.44
N ALA A 131 -2.58 -4.51 -14.68
CA ALA A 131 -3.58 -4.09 -13.71
C ALA A 131 -4.53 -5.24 -13.32
N LYS A 132 -4.98 -6.01 -14.32
CA LYS A 132 -5.83 -7.20 -14.11
C LYS A 132 -5.10 -8.25 -13.29
N HIS A 133 -3.85 -8.54 -13.60
CA HIS A 133 -3.06 -9.52 -12.86
C HIS A 133 -2.90 -9.10 -11.40
N LEU A 134 -2.55 -7.84 -11.14
CA LEU A 134 -2.43 -7.32 -9.77
C LEU A 134 -3.77 -7.40 -9.01
N ALA A 135 -4.88 -7.04 -9.67
CA ALA A 135 -6.20 -7.17 -9.08
C ALA A 135 -6.57 -8.63 -8.76
N MET A 136 -6.17 -9.59 -9.60
CA MET A 136 -6.40 -11.02 -9.37
C MET A 136 -5.63 -11.56 -8.16
N VAL A 137 -4.39 -11.13 -7.94
CA VAL A 137 -3.59 -11.57 -6.79
C VAL A 137 -3.88 -10.76 -5.51
N SER A 138 -4.56 -9.61 -5.64
CA SER A 138 -4.87 -8.70 -4.54
C SER A 138 -5.65 -9.31 -3.35
N PRO A 139 -6.53 -10.32 -3.50
CA PRO A 139 -7.20 -10.94 -2.35
C PRO A 139 -6.23 -11.62 -1.38
N LEU A 140 -5.05 -12.02 -1.87
CA LEU A 140 -3.98 -12.55 -1.03
C LEU A 140 -3.12 -11.41 -0.46
N ILE A 141 -2.71 -10.46 -1.30
CA ILE A 141 -1.72 -9.43 -0.94
C ILE A 141 -2.33 -8.30 -0.08
N GLY A 142 -3.53 -7.83 -0.42
CA GLY A 142 -4.16 -6.68 0.24
C GLY A 142 -4.36 -6.92 1.75
N PRO A 143 -5.08 -7.99 2.14
CA PRO A 143 -5.29 -8.30 3.56
C PRO A 143 -3.99 -8.57 4.33
N THR A 144 -3.03 -9.28 3.73
CA THR A 144 -1.75 -9.61 4.39
C THR A 144 -0.86 -8.38 4.58
N LEU A 145 -0.82 -7.46 3.61
CA LEU A 145 -0.20 -6.15 3.76
C LEU A 145 -0.87 -5.32 4.85
N GLY A 146 -2.21 -5.33 4.90
CA GLY A 146 -2.99 -4.69 5.96
C GLY A 146 -2.58 -5.17 7.35
N TRP A 147 -2.55 -6.48 7.56
CA TRP A 147 -2.10 -7.08 8.83
C TRP A 147 -0.66 -6.73 9.18
N TYR A 148 0.25 -6.80 8.20
CA TYR A 148 1.66 -6.49 8.40
C TYR A 148 1.85 -5.03 8.85
N THR A 149 1.25 -4.08 8.12
CA THR A 149 1.39 -2.65 8.42
C THR A 149 0.66 -2.26 9.71
N GLU A 150 -0.44 -2.94 10.07
CA GLU A 150 -1.05 -2.78 11.40
C GLU A 150 -0.14 -3.29 12.52
N GLY A 151 0.50 -4.44 12.32
CA GLY A 151 1.50 -4.96 13.23
C GLY A 151 2.63 -3.96 13.43
N LEU A 152 3.17 -3.42 12.33
CA LEU A 152 4.23 -2.41 12.38
C LEU A 152 3.78 -1.15 13.11
N ARG A 153 2.60 -0.60 12.80
CA ARG A 153 2.05 0.55 13.54
C ARG A 153 1.97 0.28 15.04
N LYS A 154 1.51 -0.91 15.45
CA LYS A 154 1.44 -1.29 16.87
C LYS A 154 2.82 -1.38 17.53
N LEU A 155 3.80 -1.96 16.84
CA LEU A 155 5.20 -2.01 17.32
C LEU A 155 5.77 -0.60 17.57
N PHE A 156 5.36 0.37 16.76
CA PHE A 156 5.74 1.77 16.94
C PHE A 156 4.75 2.58 17.79
N GLY A 157 3.83 1.96 18.54
CA GLY A 157 2.88 2.66 19.42
C GLY A 157 1.82 3.51 18.70
N LEU A 158 1.64 3.30 17.39
CA LEU A 158 0.70 4.03 16.56
C LEU A 158 -0.67 3.33 16.49
N LYS A 159 -1.72 4.13 16.32
CA LYS A 159 -3.10 3.60 16.18
C LYS A 159 -3.29 2.94 14.81
N SER A 160 -3.84 1.73 14.81
CA SER A 160 -4.30 1.03 13.61
C SER A 160 -5.43 1.80 12.89
N ALA A 161 -5.57 1.63 11.58
CA ALA A 161 -6.64 2.25 10.80
C ALA A 161 -8.06 1.95 11.34
N PRO A 162 -8.43 0.70 11.69
CA PRO A 162 -9.73 0.41 12.28
C PRO A 162 -9.99 1.12 13.63
N ARG A 163 -8.96 1.27 14.48
CA ARG A 163 -9.07 2.01 15.76
C ARG A 163 -9.33 3.50 15.51
N LYS A 164 -8.63 4.10 14.55
CA LYS A 164 -8.86 5.50 14.16
C LYS A 164 -10.26 5.72 13.60
N ALA A 165 -10.76 4.78 12.80
CA ALA A 165 -12.12 4.83 12.28
C ALA A 165 -13.16 4.78 13.41
N ARG A 166 -12.95 3.96 14.44
CA ARG A 166 -13.82 3.92 15.63
C ARG A 166 -13.83 5.26 16.38
N GLU A 167 -12.67 5.78 16.73
CA GLU A 167 -12.57 7.06 17.47
C GLU A 167 -13.23 8.20 16.69
N SER A 168 -13.07 8.23 15.36
CA SER A 168 -13.74 9.22 14.52
C SER A 168 -15.26 9.07 14.50
N LEU A 169 -15.80 7.85 14.62
CA LEU A 169 -17.24 7.63 14.71
C LEU A 169 -17.78 8.06 16.07
N GLU A 170 -17.08 7.69 17.14
CA GLU A 170 -17.42 8.08 18.52
C GLU A 170 -17.45 9.62 18.64
N SER A 171 -16.47 10.34 18.07
CA SER A 171 -16.47 11.80 18.07
C SER A 171 -17.62 12.43 17.28
N THR A 172 -18.11 11.78 16.21
CA THR A 172 -19.23 12.30 15.42
C THR A 172 -20.58 12.08 16.11
N LEU A 173 -20.69 11.07 16.99
CA LEU A 173 -21.91 10.81 17.76
C LEU A 173 -22.06 11.72 18.98
N GLN A 174 -20.97 12.37 19.42
CA GLN A 174 -20.94 13.27 20.56
C GLN A 174 -21.18 14.74 20.20
N ASN A 175 -21.23 15.07 18.90
CA ASN A 175 -21.56 16.40 18.36
C ASN A 175 -22.93 16.36 17.70
#